data_AF-A0A7X9C1W4-F1
#
_entry.id   AF-A0A7X9C1W4-F1
#
_cell.length_a   1.000
_cell.length_b   1.000
_cell.length_c   1.000
_cell.angle_alpha   90.00
_cell.angle_beta   90.00
_cell.angle_gamma   90.00
#
_symmetry.space_group_name_H-M   'P 1'
#
loop_
_entity.id
_entity.type
_entity.pdbx_description
1 polymer ?
#
loop_
_entity_poly.entity_id
_entity_poly.type
_entity_poly.pdbx_seq_one_letter_code
_entity_poly.pdbx_strand_id
1 'polypeptide(L)'
;MDELYTRISKIAKQSLYQFMKDEKSSLLNYSFQPYFDDCIKENDIQVISHHFSNHKIEGLTIIDSSGISISYEKDNPKVKQNFTLCHELGHFLLQHEGTYFTETADTQEMTDEREANVFSAVILMPDIVLLSKIYYSCDSFEQVQESLSVSKQALYFRLLDLIRAYFPDEENQIKDALELYQEGQNPEIHQYFDRIKEYIITEYDHFQPSLVNKVRRALREKAMVTSQELPFLLNEDDWSLIRQSLSNVKVWLIYNKGKTIAYAWDSAKLSDQQARKKAELELLLM
;
A
#
# COMPACT_ATOMS: atom_id res chain seq x y z
N MET A 1 -12.17 1.30 22.84
CA MET A 1 -11.42 1.38 21.57
C MET A 1 -10.62 0.09 21.46
N ASP A 2 -10.78 -0.65 20.37
CA ASP A 2 -10.02 -1.89 20.14
C ASP A 2 -8.55 -1.52 19.86
N GLU A 3 -7.69 -1.68 20.87
CA GLU A 3 -6.27 -1.32 20.82
C GLU A 3 -5.54 -2.00 19.65
N LEU A 4 -5.95 -3.24 19.32
CA LEU A 4 -5.42 -4.01 18.20
C LEU A 4 -5.71 -3.30 16.88
N TYR A 5 -6.98 -2.95 16.64
CA TYR A 5 -7.39 -2.27 15.41
C TYR A 5 -6.63 -0.96 15.23
N THR A 6 -6.60 -0.10 16.25
CA THR A 6 -5.93 1.20 16.16
C THR A 6 -4.43 1.07 15.90
N ARG A 7 -3.76 0.11 16.55
CA ARG A 7 -2.33 -0.14 16.36
C ARG A 7 -2.02 -0.61 14.94
N ILE A 8 -2.71 -1.63 14.47
CA ILE A 8 -2.44 -2.22 13.15
C ILE A 8 -2.87 -1.30 12.02
N SER A 9 -4.00 -0.62 12.17
CA SER A 9 -4.45 0.39 11.21
C SER A 9 -3.40 1.50 11.04
N LYS A 10 -2.80 1.98 12.14
CA LYS A 10 -1.71 2.95 12.08
C LYS A 10 -0.48 2.42 11.32
N ILE A 11 -0.08 1.18 11.54
CA ILE A 11 1.06 0.56 10.83
C ILE A 11 0.77 0.43 9.33
N ALA A 12 -0.40 -0.09 8.96
CA ALA A 12 -0.82 -0.23 7.58
C ALA A 12 -0.87 1.12 6.85
N LYS A 13 -1.49 2.13 7.48
CA LYS A 13 -1.55 3.50 6.94
C LYS A 13 -0.15 4.12 6.80
N GLN A 14 0.74 3.92 7.76
CA GLN A 14 2.09 4.47 7.69
C GLN A 14 2.84 4.01 6.43
N SER A 15 2.73 2.72 6.10
CA SER A 15 3.34 2.15 4.90
C SER A 15 2.60 2.60 3.63
N LEU A 16 1.27 2.47 3.62
CA LEU A 16 0.45 2.73 2.44
C LEU A 16 0.39 4.22 2.07
N TYR A 17 0.13 5.12 3.01
CA TYR A 17 -0.01 6.55 2.71
C TYR A 17 1.30 7.16 2.24
N GLN A 18 2.43 6.70 2.78
CA GLN A 18 3.74 7.10 2.24
C GLN A 18 3.87 6.67 0.77
N PHE A 19 3.54 5.42 0.45
CA PHE A 19 3.52 4.94 -0.94
C PHE A 19 2.59 5.78 -1.83
N MET A 20 1.37 6.05 -1.38
CA MET A 20 0.38 6.82 -2.13
C MET A 20 0.85 8.25 -2.42
N LYS A 21 1.51 8.92 -1.46
CA LYS A 21 2.08 10.26 -1.65
C LYS A 21 3.29 10.23 -2.59
N ASP A 22 4.12 9.19 -2.51
CA ASP A 22 5.27 9.02 -3.40
C ASP A 22 4.81 8.85 -4.86
N GLU A 23 3.88 7.93 -5.09
CA GLU A 23 3.38 7.56 -6.43
C GLU A 23 2.21 8.41 -6.93
N LYS A 24 1.76 9.39 -6.14
CA LYS A 24 0.60 10.25 -6.45
C LYS A 24 -0.65 9.42 -6.80
N SER A 25 -0.92 8.38 -6.01
CA SER A 25 -2.05 7.48 -6.24
C SER A 25 -3.37 8.24 -6.29
N SER A 26 -4.23 7.86 -7.24
CA SER A 26 -5.58 8.42 -7.33
C SER A 26 -6.45 7.90 -6.19
N LEU A 27 -7.16 8.80 -5.49
CA LEU A 27 -8.15 8.41 -4.49
C LEU A 27 -9.44 7.87 -5.12
N LEU A 28 -9.85 8.43 -6.27
CA LEU A 28 -11.07 8.03 -6.97
C LEU A 28 -10.88 6.69 -7.71
N ASN A 29 -9.74 6.52 -8.36
CA ASN A 29 -9.39 5.30 -9.12
C ASN A 29 -8.37 4.46 -8.34
N TYR A 30 -8.50 4.41 -7.02
CA TYR A 30 -7.59 3.66 -6.16
C TYR A 30 -7.60 2.16 -6.50
N SER A 31 -6.41 1.56 -6.49
CA SER A 31 -6.20 0.12 -6.52
C SER A 31 -5.05 -0.21 -5.58
N PHE A 32 -5.17 -1.30 -4.84
CA PHE A 32 -4.10 -1.78 -3.96
C PHE A 32 -2.92 -2.40 -4.73
N GLN A 33 -3.12 -2.81 -5.97
CA GLN A 33 -2.15 -3.60 -6.75
C GLN A 33 -0.78 -2.92 -6.87
N PRO A 34 -0.65 -1.61 -7.17
CA PRO A 34 0.66 -0.97 -7.26
C PRO A 34 1.43 -0.99 -5.94
N TYR A 35 0.74 -0.82 -4.81
CA TYR A 35 1.36 -0.91 -3.48
C TYR A 35 1.80 -2.34 -3.20
N PHE A 36 0.92 -3.31 -3.45
CA PHE A 36 1.23 -4.72 -3.28
C PHE A 36 2.46 -5.12 -4.12
N ASP A 37 2.48 -4.79 -5.41
CA ASP A 37 3.60 -5.09 -6.32
C ASP A 37 4.91 -4.41 -5.86
N ASP A 38 4.84 -3.20 -5.29
CA ASP A 38 6.02 -2.51 -4.74
C ASP A 38 6.59 -3.28 -3.56
N CYS A 39 5.73 -3.75 -2.64
CA CYS A 39 6.15 -4.57 -1.50
C CYS A 39 6.74 -5.91 -1.94
N ILE A 40 6.11 -6.58 -2.90
CA ILE A 40 6.61 -7.86 -3.45
C ILE A 40 8.00 -7.68 -4.06
N LYS A 41 8.19 -6.65 -4.90
CA LYS A 41 9.47 -6.35 -5.53
C LYS A 41 10.54 -5.90 -4.54
N GLU A 42 10.17 -5.12 -3.52
CA GLU A 42 11.11 -4.62 -2.52
C GLU A 42 11.72 -5.75 -1.70
N ASN A 43 10.93 -6.78 -1.43
CA ASN A 43 11.29 -7.88 -0.54
C ASN A 43 11.61 -9.18 -1.27
N ASP A 44 11.71 -9.15 -2.62
CA ASP A 44 11.95 -10.33 -3.47
C ASP A 44 11.00 -11.50 -3.17
N ILE A 45 9.72 -11.18 -2.98
CA ILE A 45 8.69 -12.16 -2.62
C ILE A 45 8.19 -12.86 -3.89
N GLN A 46 8.08 -14.18 -3.84
CA GLN A 46 7.44 -14.95 -4.91
C GLN A 46 5.94 -15.07 -4.65
N VAL A 47 5.11 -14.70 -5.62
CA VAL A 47 3.65 -14.88 -5.53
C VAL A 47 3.25 -16.09 -6.36
N ILE A 48 2.68 -17.11 -5.71
CA ILE A 48 2.39 -18.41 -6.32
C ILE A 48 0.89 -18.72 -6.23
N SER A 49 0.25 -18.96 -7.35
CA SER A 49 -1.14 -19.43 -7.36
C SER A 49 -1.18 -20.94 -7.17
N HIS A 50 -1.94 -21.43 -6.20
CA HIS A 50 -2.09 -22.85 -5.88
C HIS A 50 -3.55 -23.31 -6.03
N HIS A 51 -3.74 -24.62 -6.18
CA HIS A 51 -5.01 -25.26 -5.89
C HIS A 51 -4.81 -26.15 -4.67
N PHE A 52 -5.37 -25.79 -3.54
CA PHE A 52 -5.31 -26.54 -2.30
C PHE A 52 -6.41 -27.60 -2.34
N SER A 53 -6.01 -28.87 -2.46
CA SER A 53 -6.93 -30.02 -2.49
C SER A 53 -7.75 -30.14 -1.20
N ASN A 54 -7.32 -29.47 -0.13
CA ASN A 54 -8.01 -29.35 1.14
C ASN A 54 -8.58 -27.92 1.25
N HIS A 55 -9.90 -27.78 1.23
CA HIS A 55 -10.65 -26.50 1.30
C HIS A 55 -10.48 -25.71 2.61
N LYS A 56 -9.45 -26.03 3.41
CA LYS A 56 -9.12 -25.38 4.67
C LYS A 56 -7.97 -24.38 4.54
N ILE A 57 -7.30 -24.30 3.39
CA ILE A 57 -6.18 -23.40 3.17
C ILE A 57 -6.57 -22.43 2.07
N GLU A 58 -6.63 -21.15 2.42
CA GLU A 58 -7.01 -20.06 1.50
C GLU A 58 -5.79 -19.28 1.00
N GLY A 59 -4.81 -19.09 1.88
CA GLY A 59 -3.52 -18.48 1.63
C GLY A 59 -2.42 -19.15 2.46
N LEU A 60 -1.16 -18.86 2.10
CA LEU A 60 0.01 -19.34 2.84
C LEU A 60 1.23 -18.45 2.57
N THR A 61 1.86 -17.95 3.64
CA THR A 61 3.18 -17.30 3.59
C THR A 61 4.26 -18.25 4.12
N ILE A 62 5.34 -18.43 3.34
CA ILE A 62 6.53 -19.20 3.73
C ILE A 62 7.76 -18.30 3.68
N ILE A 63 8.54 -18.33 4.76
CA ILE A 63 9.84 -17.64 4.88
C ILE A 63 10.86 -18.70 5.28
N ASP A 64 11.82 -19.00 4.40
CA ASP A 64 12.85 -20.01 4.65
C ASP A 64 14.22 -19.61 4.07
N SER A 65 15.19 -20.53 4.10
CA SER A 65 16.54 -20.28 3.57
C SER A 65 16.58 -20.05 2.06
N SER A 66 15.52 -20.41 1.33
CA SER A 66 15.38 -20.27 -0.11
C SER A 66 14.67 -18.97 -0.53
N GLY A 67 14.01 -18.27 0.40
CA GLY A 67 13.42 -16.95 0.16
C GLY A 67 12.08 -16.77 0.86
N ILE A 68 11.29 -15.83 0.33
CA ILE A 68 9.93 -15.53 0.81
C ILE A 68 8.93 -15.86 -0.30
N SER A 69 7.84 -16.52 0.04
CA SER A 69 6.73 -16.77 -0.90
C SER A 69 5.37 -16.55 -0.27
N ILE A 70 4.44 -16.01 -1.05
CA ILE A 70 3.02 -15.86 -0.74
C ILE A 70 2.22 -16.71 -1.73
N SER A 71 1.34 -17.55 -1.19
CA SER A 71 0.49 -18.46 -1.96
C SER A 71 -0.99 -18.16 -1.73
N TYR A 72 -1.82 -18.39 -2.74
CA TYR A 72 -3.28 -18.22 -2.65
C TYR A 72 -4.04 -19.24 -3.49
N GLU A 73 -5.28 -19.57 -3.08
CA GLU A 73 -6.18 -20.44 -3.85
C GLU A 73 -6.65 -19.74 -5.14
N LYS A 74 -6.25 -20.30 -6.28
CA LYS A 74 -6.46 -19.70 -7.60
C LYS A 74 -7.91 -19.76 -8.07
N ASP A 75 -8.68 -20.73 -7.58
CA ASP A 75 -10.07 -20.95 -8.01
C ASP A 75 -11.08 -20.09 -7.20
N ASN A 76 -10.61 -19.37 -6.19
CA ASN A 76 -11.43 -18.41 -5.44
C ASN A 76 -11.88 -17.22 -6.31
N PRO A 77 -13.01 -16.56 -5.99
CA PRO A 77 -13.36 -15.28 -6.60
C PRO A 77 -12.27 -14.22 -6.41
N LYS A 78 -12.09 -13.33 -7.40
CA LYS A 78 -11.02 -12.31 -7.36
C LYS A 78 -11.04 -11.44 -6.11
N VAL A 79 -12.21 -11.07 -5.62
CA VAL A 79 -12.35 -10.28 -4.38
C VAL A 79 -11.80 -11.00 -3.15
N LYS A 80 -11.87 -12.34 -3.13
CA LYS A 80 -11.31 -13.17 -2.05
C LYS A 80 -9.81 -13.32 -2.23
N GLN A 81 -9.34 -13.56 -3.46
CA GLN A 81 -7.90 -13.58 -3.78
C GLN A 81 -7.21 -12.28 -3.33
N ASN A 82 -7.81 -11.11 -3.60
CA ASN A 82 -7.27 -9.81 -3.21
C ASN A 82 -7.11 -9.70 -1.68
N PHE A 83 -8.14 -10.11 -0.93
CA PHE A 83 -8.11 -10.10 0.53
C PHE A 83 -7.04 -11.04 1.08
N THR A 84 -6.96 -12.27 0.57
CA THR A 84 -5.93 -13.24 0.95
C THR A 84 -4.53 -12.71 0.65
N LEU A 85 -4.27 -12.17 -0.54
CA LEU A 85 -2.96 -11.62 -0.89
C LEU A 85 -2.51 -10.52 0.07
N CYS A 86 -3.39 -9.56 0.37
CA CYS A 86 -3.08 -8.50 1.33
C CYS A 86 -2.98 -8.99 2.78
N HIS A 87 -3.69 -10.05 3.14
CA HIS A 87 -3.62 -10.69 4.45
C HIS A 87 -2.25 -11.38 4.65
N GLU A 88 -1.82 -12.18 3.68
CA GLU A 88 -0.50 -12.83 3.67
C GLU A 88 0.64 -11.80 3.67
N LEU A 89 0.50 -10.72 2.89
CA LEU A 89 1.45 -9.60 2.95
C LEU A 89 1.46 -8.94 4.35
N GLY A 90 0.30 -8.89 5.01
CA GLY A 90 0.16 -8.44 6.40
C GLY A 90 0.99 -9.29 7.36
N HIS A 91 0.91 -10.63 7.28
CA HIS A 91 1.74 -11.52 8.08
C HIS A 91 3.23 -11.22 7.89
N PHE A 92 3.68 -11.05 6.65
CA PHE A 92 5.07 -10.74 6.34
C PHE A 92 5.50 -9.38 6.92
N LEU A 93 4.75 -8.31 6.65
CA LEU A 93 5.13 -6.94 7.06
C LEU A 93 4.99 -6.69 8.56
N LEU A 94 4.07 -7.38 9.23
CA LEU A 94 3.91 -7.34 10.69
C LEU A 94 4.88 -8.27 11.42
N GLN A 95 5.69 -9.05 10.69
CA GLN A 95 6.68 -9.98 11.23
C GLN A 95 6.06 -11.01 12.19
N HIS A 96 4.87 -11.51 11.87
CA HIS A 96 4.23 -12.56 12.65
C HIS A 96 5.09 -13.83 12.65
N GLU A 97 5.24 -14.48 13.81
CA GLU A 97 6.06 -15.68 13.95
C GLU A 97 5.27 -16.91 13.49
N GLY A 98 5.66 -17.46 12.33
CA GLY A 98 5.05 -18.68 11.82
C GLY A 98 5.50 -18.96 10.39
N THR A 99 5.77 -20.22 10.08
CA THR A 99 6.05 -20.69 8.70
C THR A 99 4.79 -21.19 7.98
N TYR A 100 3.65 -21.19 8.69
CA TYR A 100 2.36 -21.71 8.23
C TYR A 100 1.23 -20.88 8.83
N PHE A 101 0.64 -20.00 8.03
CA PHE A 101 -0.66 -19.42 8.30
C PHE A 101 -1.66 -20.18 7.43
N THR A 102 -2.66 -20.78 8.06
CA THR A 102 -3.79 -21.40 7.36
C THR A 102 -5.03 -20.75 7.92
N GLU A 103 -5.76 -20.02 7.10
CA GLU A 103 -7.08 -19.48 7.46
C GLU A 103 -8.06 -20.65 7.64
N THR A 104 -8.09 -21.21 8.86
CA THR A 104 -9.05 -22.25 9.25
C THR A 104 -10.01 -21.67 10.26
N ALA A 105 -11.24 -22.20 10.35
CA ALA A 105 -12.22 -21.79 11.37
C ALA A 105 -11.67 -21.91 12.82
N ASP A 106 -10.62 -22.70 13.03
CA ASP A 106 -10.00 -22.94 14.34
C ASP A 106 -8.89 -21.93 14.69
N THR A 107 -8.38 -21.14 13.74
CA THR A 107 -7.26 -20.19 13.94
C THR A 107 -7.66 -18.71 13.89
N GLN A 108 -8.88 -18.38 13.42
CA GLN A 108 -9.36 -16.99 13.26
C GLN A 108 -9.36 -16.13 14.54
N GLU A 109 -9.34 -16.75 15.73
CA GLU A 109 -9.25 -16.03 17.01
C GLU A 109 -7.82 -15.69 17.44
N MET A 110 -6.80 -16.20 16.73
CA MET A 110 -5.41 -15.86 17.00
C MET A 110 -5.17 -14.36 16.73
N THR A 111 -4.38 -13.73 17.60
CA THR A 111 -4.03 -12.32 17.49
C THR A 111 -3.47 -11.99 16.10
N ASP A 112 -2.50 -12.76 15.62
CA ASP A 112 -1.81 -12.55 14.34
C ASP A 112 -2.79 -12.56 13.14
N GLU A 113 -3.77 -13.46 13.14
CA GLU A 113 -4.80 -13.55 12.09
C GLU A 113 -5.71 -12.32 12.11
N ARG A 114 -6.11 -11.86 13.31
CA ARG A 114 -6.88 -10.61 13.46
C ARG A 114 -6.08 -9.40 13.00
N GLU A 115 -4.79 -9.36 13.27
CA GLU A 115 -3.90 -8.28 12.84
C GLU A 115 -3.74 -8.28 11.32
N ALA A 116 -3.47 -9.44 10.71
CA ALA A 116 -3.40 -9.58 9.25
C ALA A 116 -4.73 -9.20 8.55
N ASN A 117 -5.88 -9.54 9.16
CA ASN A 117 -7.19 -9.12 8.67
C ASN A 117 -7.38 -7.60 8.70
N VAL A 118 -7.01 -6.94 9.81
CA VAL A 118 -7.06 -5.47 9.89
C VAL A 118 -6.12 -4.84 8.87
N PHE A 119 -4.89 -5.35 8.76
CA PHE A 119 -3.91 -4.88 7.78
C PHE A 119 -4.48 -4.96 6.36
N SER A 120 -4.97 -6.13 5.96
CA SER A 120 -5.57 -6.37 4.64
C SER A 120 -6.73 -5.42 4.34
N ALA A 121 -7.64 -5.26 5.30
CA ALA A 121 -8.80 -4.39 5.17
C ALA A 121 -8.40 -2.91 4.99
N VAL A 122 -7.37 -2.44 5.68
CA VAL A 122 -6.86 -1.07 5.55
C VAL A 122 -6.14 -0.85 4.22
N ILE A 123 -5.37 -1.84 3.73
CA ILE A 123 -4.72 -1.76 2.42
C ILE A 123 -5.75 -1.74 1.28
N LEU A 124 -6.76 -2.60 1.34
CA LEU A 124 -7.79 -2.67 0.30
C LEU A 124 -8.74 -1.48 0.32
N MET A 125 -9.05 -0.95 1.51
CA MET A 125 -10.06 0.09 1.71
C MET A 125 -9.51 1.18 2.64
N PRO A 126 -8.59 2.04 2.18
CA PRO A 126 -7.95 3.06 3.03
C PRO A 126 -8.94 4.14 3.45
N ASP A 127 -8.79 4.70 4.66
CA ASP A 127 -9.73 5.71 5.22
C ASP A 127 -9.94 6.89 4.26
N ILE A 128 -8.84 7.41 3.70
CA ILE A 128 -8.88 8.55 2.77
C ILE A 128 -9.61 8.23 1.45
N VAL A 129 -9.52 6.98 0.99
CA VAL A 129 -10.21 6.49 -0.22
C VAL A 129 -11.69 6.28 0.08
N LEU A 130 -12.03 5.68 1.22
CA LEU A 130 -13.41 5.52 1.68
C LEU A 130 -14.09 6.89 1.86
N LEU A 131 -13.40 7.86 2.48
CA LEU A 131 -13.88 9.24 2.59
C LEU A 131 -14.12 9.86 1.20
N SER A 132 -13.17 9.71 0.27
CA SER A 132 -13.32 10.23 -1.10
C SER A 132 -14.55 9.64 -1.80
N LYS A 133 -14.74 8.33 -1.72
CA LYS A 133 -15.80 7.62 -2.45
C LYS A 133 -17.17 7.81 -1.81
N ILE A 134 -17.27 7.59 -0.50
CA ILE A 134 -18.54 7.63 0.22
C ILE A 134 -18.99 9.08 0.40
N TYR A 135 -18.18 9.93 1.02
CA TYR A 135 -18.64 11.26 1.41
C TYR A 135 -18.60 12.27 0.25
N TYR A 136 -17.51 12.30 -0.52
CA TYR A 136 -17.35 13.32 -1.58
C TYR A 136 -17.96 12.89 -2.92
N SER A 137 -17.83 11.62 -3.31
CA SER A 137 -18.43 11.10 -4.54
C SER A 137 -19.86 10.59 -4.37
N CYS A 138 -20.32 10.41 -3.11
CA CYS A 138 -21.65 9.86 -2.80
C CYS A 138 -21.90 8.47 -3.41
N ASP A 139 -20.83 7.67 -3.57
CA ASP A 139 -20.92 6.33 -4.17
C ASP A 139 -21.82 5.41 -3.33
N SER A 140 -22.67 4.59 -3.98
CA SER A 140 -23.44 3.55 -3.32
C SER A 140 -22.54 2.45 -2.74
N PHE A 141 -23.08 1.64 -1.83
CA PHE A 141 -22.36 0.51 -1.26
C PHE A 141 -21.81 -0.42 -2.37
N GLU A 142 -22.61 -0.73 -3.40
CA GLU A 142 -22.14 -1.58 -4.51
C GLU A 142 -21.04 -0.90 -5.32
N GLN A 143 -21.14 0.40 -5.60
CA GLN A 143 -20.11 1.14 -6.35
C GLN A 143 -18.76 1.14 -5.62
N VAL A 144 -18.77 1.32 -4.29
CA VAL A 144 -17.55 1.23 -3.47
C VAL A 144 -16.99 -0.19 -3.49
N GLN A 145 -17.84 -1.19 -3.27
CA GLN A 145 -17.46 -2.60 -3.29
C GLN A 145 -16.80 -3.00 -4.62
N GLU A 146 -17.45 -2.69 -5.74
CA GLU A 146 -16.98 -3.04 -7.08
C GLU A 146 -15.68 -2.29 -7.44
N SER A 147 -15.63 -0.99 -7.19
CA SER A 147 -14.45 -0.18 -7.53
C SER A 147 -13.20 -0.56 -6.73
N LEU A 148 -13.37 -1.04 -5.49
CA LEU A 148 -12.27 -1.54 -4.66
C LEU A 148 -12.02 -3.05 -4.83
N SER A 149 -12.87 -3.75 -5.61
CA SER A 149 -12.78 -5.20 -5.84
C SER A 149 -12.71 -6.01 -4.54
N VAL A 150 -13.62 -5.72 -3.62
CA VAL A 150 -13.76 -6.38 -2.31
C VAL A 150 -15.12 -7.07 -2.18
N SER A 151 -15.29 -7.95 -1.19
CA SER A 151 -16.60 -8.56 -0.92
C SER A 151 -17.51 -7.62 -0.12
N LYS A 152 -18.84 -7.81 -0.22
CA LYS A 152 -19.84 -7.11 0.61
C LYS A 152 -19.50 -7.20 2.10
N GLN A 153 -19.09 -8.40 2.54
CA GLN A 153 -18.74 -8.66 3.93
C GLN A 153 -17.50 -7.87 4.37
N ALA A 154 -16.44 -7.87 3.54
CA ALA A 154 -15.21 -7.13 3.86
C ALA A 154 -15.48 -5.63 3.97
N LEU A 155 -16.25 -5.05 3.03
CA LEU A 155 -16.60 -3.62 3.09
C LEU A 155 -17.46 -3.28 4.32
N TYR A 156 -18.43 -4.13 4.67
CA TYR A 156 -19.27 -3.91 5.85
C TYR A 156 -18.43 -3.87 7.14
N PHE A 157 -17.62 -4.89 7.39
CA PHE A 157 -16.80 -4.95 8.61
C PHE A 157 -15.75 -3.86 8.63
N ARG A 158 -15.17 -3.52 7.48
CA ARG A 158 -14.23 -2.41 7.36
C ARG A 158 -14.83 -1.07 7.80
N LEU A 159 -16.05 -0.77 7.36
CA LEU A 159 -16.74 0.47 7.72
C LEU A 159 -17.18 0.45 9.19
N LEU A 160 -17.67 -0.68 9.68
CA LEU A 160 -17.99 -0.87 11.09
C LEU A 160 -16.77 -0.59 11.98
N ASP A 161 -15.62 -1.18 11.64
CA ASP A 161 -14.37 -1.02 12.39
C ASP A 161 -13.83 0.41 12.31
N LEU A 162 -13.96 1.07 11.16
CA LEU A 162 -13.59 2.47 10.98
C LEU A 162 -14.40 3.37 11.92
N ILE A 163 -15.72 3.28 11.83
CA ILE A 163 -16.62 4.24 12.48
C ILE A 163 -16.64 4.00 13.99
N ARG A 164 -16.65 2.74 14.44
CA ARG A 164 -16.60 2.41 15.88
C ARG A 164 -15.31 2.88 16.56
N ALA A 165 -14.21 3.04 15.80
CA ALA A 165 -12.97 3.57 16.35
C ALA A 165 -13.10 5.05 16.76
N TYR A 166 -13.97 5.81 16.09
CA TYR A 166 -14.30 7.20 16.44
C TYR A 166 -15.52 7.33 17.35
N PHE A 167 -16.45 6.38 17.28
CA PHE A 167 -17.72 6.40 18.04
C PHE A 167 -17.97 5.06 18.75
N PRO A 168 -17.19 4.74 19.81
CA PRO A 168 -17.26 3.44 20.47
C PRO A 168 -18.59 3.15 21.18
N ASP A 169 -19.36 4.19 21.52
CA ASP A 169 -20.63 4.07 22.24
C ASP A 169 -21.86 4.01 21.30
N GLU A 170 -21.66 4.04 19.98
CA GLU A 170 -22.73 4.11 18.96
C GLU A 170 -22.87 2.80 18.15
N GLU A 171 -22.45 1.64 18.68
CA GLU A 171 -22.33 0.40 17.90
C GLU A 171 -23.62 -0.01 17.16
N ASN A 172 -24.78 0.05 17.82
CA ASN A 172 -26.05 -0.32 17.20
C ASN A 172 -26.44 0.68 16.11
N GLN A 173 -26.26 1.98 16.35
CA GLN A 173 -26.55 3.04 15.41
C GLN A 173 -25.65 2.96 14.17
N ILE A 174 -24.38 2.57 14.35
CA ILE A 174 -23.46 2.33 13.24
C ILE A 174 -23.95 1.15 12.39
N LYS A 175 -24.38 0.04 13.03
CA LYS A 175 -24.92 -1.12 12.31
C LYS A 175 -26.18 -0.74 11.50
N ASP A 176 -27.11 -0.02 12.11
CA ASP A 176 -28.33 0.47 11.44
C ASP A 176 -27.96 1.36 10.23
N ALA A 177 -27.02 2.29 10.39
CA ALA A 177 -26.56 3.16 9.30
C ALA A 177 -25.90 2.38 8.15
N LEU A 178 -25.16 1.30 8.46
CA LEU A 178 -24.54 0.43 7.46
C LEU A 178 -25.56 -0.45 6.75
N GLU A 179 -26.59 -0.94 7.44
CA GLU A 179 -27.71 -1.66 6.82
C GLU A 179 -28.45 -0.76 5.84
N LEU A 180 -28.78 0.47 6.26
CA LEU A 180 -29.38 1.49 5.38
C LEU A 180 -28.48 1.78 4.16
N TYR A 181 -27.18 1.93 4.36
CA TYR A 181 -26.24 2.14 3.25
C TYR A 181 -26.20 0.97 2.27
N GLN A 182 -26.25 -0.27 2.77
CA GLN A 182 -26.36 -1.48 1.94
C GLN A 182 -27.68 -1.57 1.15
N GLU A 183 -28.73 -0.89 1.62
CA GLU A 183 -30.01 -0.74 0.91
C GLU A 183 -30.03 0.47 -0.04
N GLY A 184 -28.91 1.18 -0.19
CA GLY A 184 -28.77 2.35 -1.07
C GLY A 184 -29.16 3.68 -0.41
N GLN A 185 -29.32 3.72 0.91
CA GLN A 185 -29.62 4.93 1.67
C GLN A 185 -28.36 5.54 2.27
N ASN A 186 -27.85 6.60 1.64
CA ASN A 186 -26.59 7.25 2.00
C ASN A 186 -26.63 8.26 3.19
N PRO A 187 -27.76 8.91 3.59
CA PRO A 187 -27.69 10.02 4.56
C PRO A 187 -27.02 9.69 5.90
N GLU A 188 -27.29 8.53 6.49
CA GLU A 188 -26.76 8.16 7.81
C GLU A 188 -25.25 7.90 7.77
N ILE A 189 -24.77 7.14 6.77
CA ILE A 189 -23.33 6.92 6.60
C ILE A 189 -22.59 8.23 6.30
N HIS A 190 -23.21 9.14 5.54
CA HIS A 190 -22.64 10.47 5.27
C HIS A 190 -22.49 11.30 6.53
N GLN A 191 -23.43 11.26 7.47
CA GLN A 191 -23.32 11.97 8.75
C GLN A 191 -22.12 11.48 9.56
N TYR A 192 -21.85 10.16 9.57
CA TYR A 192 -20.66 9.62 10.23
C TYR A 192 -19.37 10.11 9.57
N PHE A 193 -19.28 10.06 8.24
CA PHE A 193 -18.11 10.58 7.52
C PHE A 193 -17.93 12.09 7.69
N ASP A 194 -19.02 12.87 7.75
CA ASP A 194 -18.96 14.32 7.99
C ASP A 194 -18.25 14.66 9.31
N ARG A 195 -18.56 13.89 10.37
CA ARG A 195 -17.98 14.07 11.71
C ARG A 195 -16.50 13.70 11.79
N ILE A 196 -16.02 12.79 10.93
CA ILE A 196 -14.62 12.28 10.99
C ILE A 196 -13.71 12.78 9.86
N LYS A 197 -14.24 13.44 8.82
CA LYS A 197 -13.49 13.83 7.62
C LYS A 197 -12.21 14.60 7.91
N GLU A 198 -12.26 15.56 8.84
CA GLU A 198 -11.10 16.41 9.17
C GLU A 198 -9.96 15.60 9.79
N TYR A 199 -10.27 14.58 10.61
CA TYR A 199 -9.27 13.70 11.19
C TYR A 199 -8.59 12.85 10.11
N ILE A 200 -9.37 12.28 9.19
CA ILE A 200 -8.86 11.45 8.09
C ILE A 200 -7.98 12.29 7.15
N ILE A 201 -8.45 13.48 6.76
CA ILE A 201 -7.70 14.39 5.88
C ILE A 201 -6.40 14.82 6.56
N THR A 202 -6.48 15.25 7.82
CA THR A 202 -5.31 15.67 8.58
C THR A 202 -4.30 14.54 8.70
N GLU A 203 -4.72 13.32 9.04
CA GLU A 203 -3.84 12.15 9.11
C GLU A 203 -3.14 11.90 7.76
N TYR A 204 -3.89 11.91 6.65
CA TYR A 204 -3.31 11.69 5.32
C TYR A 204 -2.34 12.80 4.90
N ASP A 205 -2.62 14.06 5.25
CA ASP A 205 -1.78 15.20 4.87
C ASP A 205 -0.52 15.38 5.71
N HIS A 206 -0.41 14.69 6.84
CA HIS A 206 0.86 14.57 7.56
C HIS A 206 1.93 13.83 6.73
N PHE A 207 1.54 12.99 5.77
CA PHE A 207 2.48 12.30 4.89
C PHE A 207 2.95 13.21 3.76
N GLN A 208 4.26 13.29 3.57
CA GLN A 208 4.89 14.07 2.53
C GLN A 208 5.64 13.16 1.55
N PRO A 209 5.66 13.46 0.24
CA PRO A 209 6.42 12.67 -0.72
C PRO A 209 7.91 12.59 -0.36
N SER A 210 8.45 11.39 -0.34
CA SER A 210 9.85 11.10 -0.05
C SER A 210 10.67 11.03 -1.33
N LEU A 211 11.55 12.01 -1.53
CA LEU A 211 12.51 12.00 -2.65
C LEU A 211 13.41 10.77 -2.62
N VAL A 212 13.82 10.35 -1.41
CA VAL A 212 14.65 9.17 -1.20
C VAL A 212 13.94 7.90 -1.68
N ASN A 213 12.66 7.73 -1.34
CA ASN A 213 11.91 6.55 -1.77
C ASN A 213 11.76 6.50 -3.29
N LYS A 214 11.54 7.64 -3.94
CA LYS A 214 11.48 7.73 -5.40
C LYS A 214 12.79 7.31 -6.06
N VAL A 215 13.91 7.80 -5.55
CA VAL A 215 15.24 7.39 -6.05
C VAL A 215 15.46 5.89 -5.79
N ARG A 216 15.16 5.39 -4.58
CA ARG A 216 15.32 3.96 -4.24
C ARG A 216 14.52 3.07 -5.18
N ARG A 217 13.24 3.40 -5.41
CA ARG A 217 12.34 2.65 -6.30
C ARG A 217 12.86 2.64 -7.73
N ALA A 218 13.22 3.81 -8.27
CA ALA A 218 13.80 3.91 -9.61
C ALA A 218 15.10 3.11 -9.74
N LEU A 219 15.95 3.12 -8.71
CA LEU A 219 17.23 2.40 -8.71
C LEU A 219 17.10 0.88 -8.56
N ARG A 220 15.98 0.41 -8.00
CA ARG A 220 15.63 -1.01 -7.94
C ARG A 220 15.31 -1.54 -9.32
N GLU A 221 14.53 -0.79 -10.11
CA GLU A 221 14.13 -1.17 -11.47
C GLU A 221 15.25 -0.96 -12.49
N LYS A 222 16.02 0.12 -12.36
CA LYS A 222 17.09 0.52 -13.26
C LYS A 222 18.33 0.81 -12.43
N ALA A 223 19.51 0.33 -12.81
CA ALA A 223 20.72 0.64 -12.04
C ALA A 223 21.10 2.15 -12.01
N MET A 224 20.40 3.01 -12.77
CA MET A 224 20.58 4.47 -12.84
C MET A 224 19.23 5.15 -13.14
N VAL A 225 19.04 6.36 -12.60
CA VAL A 225 17.90 7.26 -12.89
C VAL A 225 18.40 8.69 -13.14
N THR A 226 17.77 9.42 -14.05
CA THR A 226 18.18 10.78 -14.44
C THR A 226 17.12 11.83 -14.15
N SER A 227 17.50 13.11 -14.27
CA SER A 227 16.60 14.24 -14.07
C SER A 227 15.50 14.38 -15.13
N GLN A 228 15.55 13.58 -16.19
CA GLN A 228 14.42 13.42 -17.11
C GLN A 228 13.26 12.68 -16.44
N GLU A 229 13.56 11.66 -15.64
CA GLU A 229 12.58 10.86 -14.93
C GLU A 229 12.24 11.50 -13.56
N LEU A 230 13.26 12.01 -12.85
CA LEU A 230 13.12 12.62 -11.53
C LEU A 230 13.69 14.05 -11.55
N PRO A 231 12.91 15.06 -11.99
CA PRO A 231 13.41 16.43 -12.16
C PRO A 231 14.03 17.07 -10.91
N PHE A 232 13.61 16.65 -9.72
CA PHE A 232 14.18 17.13 -8.46
C PHE A 232 15.67 16.79 -8.30
N LEU A 233 16.22 15.84 -9.06
CA LEU A 233 17.66 15.55 -9.05
C LEU A 233 18.51 16.75 -9.49
N LEU A 234 17.93 17.73 -10.19
CA LEU A 234 18.63 18.98 -10.52
C LEU A 234 18.84 19.89 -9.31
N ASN A 235 18.13 19.66 -8.20
CA ASN A 235 18.32 20.39 -6.96
C ASN A 235 19.44 19.73 -6.13
N GLU A 236 20.61 20.37 -6.09
CA GLU A 236 21.79 19.83 -5.40
C GLU A 236 21.61 19.76 -3.86
N ASP A 237 20.71 20.57 -3.28
CA ASP A 237 20.44 20.56 -1.84
C ASP A 237 19.90 19.19 -1.36
N ASP A 238 19.12 18.51 -2.21
CA ASP A 238 18.52 17.21 -1.93
C ASP A 238 19.52 16.06 -1.99
N TRP A 239 20.71 16.26 -2.58
CA TRP A 239 21.69 15.18 -2.77
C TRP A 239 22.29 14.68 -1.47
N SER A 240 22.41 15.57 -0.48
CA SER A 240 22.89 15.22 0.86
C SER A 240 22.00 14.17 1.50
N LEU A 241 20.68 14.36 1.43
CA LEU A 241 19.66 13.45 1.93
C LEU A 241 19.70 12.10 1.21
N ILE A 242 19.82 12.11 -0.13
CA ILE A 242 19.92 10.88 -0.93
C ILE A 242 21.15 10.05 -0.52
N ARG A 243 22.33 10.68 -0.46
CA ARG A 243 23.60 10.00 -0.14
C ARG A 243 23.65 9.48 1.29
N GLN A 244 23.05 10.21 2.24
CA GLN A 244 22.97 9.76 3.64
C GLN A 244 22.00 8.59 3.82
N SER A 245 20.89 8.58 3.06
CA SER A 245 19.84 7.57 3.19
C SER A 245 20.09 6.32 2.36
N LEU A 246 20.89 6.42 1.29
CA LEU A 246 21.19 5.33 0.36
C LEU A 246 22.72 5.20 0.18
N SER A 247 23.36 4.38 1.02
CA SER A 247 24.82 4.29 1.15
C SER A 247 25.56 3.95 -0.15
N ASN A 248 24.97 3.14 -1.02
CA ASN A 248 25.56 2.73 -2.30
C ASN A 248 25.19 3.68 -3.46
N VAL A 249 24.43 4.74 -3.21
CA VAL A 249 23.96 5.63 -4.26
C VAL A 249 24.84 6.86 -4.36
N LYS A 250 25.32 7.11 -5.58
CA LYS A 250 26.00 8.35 -5.93
C LYS A 250 25.07 9.21 -6.79
N VAL A 251 25.27 10.52 -6.71
CA VAL A 251 24.49 11.50 -7.48
C VAL A 251 25.45 12.52 -8.08
N TRP A 252 25.41 12.73 -9.39
CA TRP A 252 26.25 13.66 -10.15
C TRP A 252 25.42 14.48 -11.14
N LEU A 253 26.04 15.54 -11.66
CA LEU A 253 25.48 16.41 -12.68
C LEU A 253 26.51 16.62 -13.80
N ILE A 254 26.02 16.61 -15.04
CA ILE A 254 26.82 16.90 -16.23
C ILE A 254 26.19 18.08 -16.94
N TYR A 255 27.05 19.03 -17.33
CA TYR A 255 26.70 20.14 -18.18
C TYR A 255 27.47 20.03 -19.50
N ASN A 256 26.77 20.20 -20.62
CA ASN A 256 27.39 20.25 -21.95
C ASN A 256 26.59 21.18 -22.87
N LYS A 257 27.24 22.21 -23.42
CA LYS A 257 26.69 23.15 -24.42
C LYS A 257 25.30 23.71 -24.06
N GLY A 258 25.13 24.18 -22.83
CA GLY A 258 23.86 24.77 -22.38
C GLY A 258 22.80 23.77 -21.91
N LYS A 259 23.07 22.46 -21.98
CA LYS A 259 22.19 21.41 -21.44
C LYS A 259 22.78 20.83 -20.15
N THR A 260 21.90 20.44 -19.24
CA THR A 260 22.26 19.84 -17.95
C THR A 260 21.45 18.56 -17.72
N ILE A 261 22.09 17.54 -17.19
CA ILE A 261 21.42 16.34 -16.67
C ILE A 261 22.01 15.97 -15.31
N ALA A 262 21.16 15.78 -14.32
CA ALA A 262 21.53 15.15 -13.05
C ALA A 262 21.16 13.67 -13.09
N TYR A 263 21.91 12.83 -12.39
CA TYR A 263 21.65 11.40 -12.35
C TYR A 263 22.13 10.79 -11.04
N ALA A 264 21.36 9.84 -10.55
CA ALA A 264 21.69 8.98 -9.43
C ALA A 264 21.90 7.55 -9.94
N TRP A 265 22.88 6.83 -9.39
CA TRP A 265 23.09 5.42 -9.73
C TRP A 265 23.54 4.61 -8.52
N ASP A 266 23.22 3.33 -8.57
CA ASP A 266 23.69 2.34 -7.61
C ASP A 266 25.12 1.93 -7.98
N SER A 267 26.08 2.37 -7.15
CA SER A 267 27.51 2.10 -7.37
C SER A 267 27.90 0.64 -7.16
N ALA A 268 27.03 -0.19 -6.58
CA ALA A 268 27.23 -1.64 -6.52
C ALA A 268 26.89 -2.33 -7.86
N LYS A 269 26.04 -1.70 -8.69
CA LYS A 269 25.57 -2.23 -9.98
C LYS A 269 26.25 -1.57 -11.20
N LEU A 270 26.67 -0.32 -11.08
CA LEU A 270 27.25 0.47 -12.17
C LEU A 270 28.52 1.20 -11.70
N SER A 271 29.60 1.07 -12.47
CA SER A 271 30.79 1.88 -12.23
C SER A 271 30.58 3.34 -12.61
N ASP A 272 31.32 4.23 -11.95
CA ASP A 272 31.30 5.67 -12.18
C ASP A 272 31.47 6.04 -13.67
N GLN A 273 32.35 5.35 -14.39
CA GLN A 273 32.59 5.59 -15.82
C GLN A 273 31.39 5.14 -16.69
N GLN A 274 30.75 4.02 -16.35
CA GLN A 274 29.57 3.53 -17.08
C GLN A 274 28.37 4.45 -16.84
N ALA A 275 28.12 4.85 -15.59
CA ALA A 275 27.04 5.77 -15.25
C ALA A 275 27.21 7.11 -15.98
N ARG A 276 28.42 7.68 -15.93
CA ARG A 276 28.75 8.93 -16.66
C ARG A 276 28.52 8.81 -18.16
N LYS A 277 29.00 7.75 -18.81
CA LYS A 277 28.80 7.54 -20.26
C LYS A 277 27.30 7.43 -20.62
N LYS A 278 26.50 6.76 -19.80
CA LYS A 278 25.05 6.67 -20.02
C LYS A 278 24.38 8.05 -19.90
N ALA A 279 24.72 8.81 -18.87
CA ALA A 279 24.20 10.17 -18.69
C ALA A 279 24.63 11.13 -19.81
N GLU A 280 25.88 11.03 -20.30
CA GLU A 280 26.35 11.80 -21.46
C GLU A 280 25.57 11.45 -22.74
N LEU A 281 25.24 10.17 -22.95
CA LEU A 281 24.43 9.73 -24.07
C LEU A 281 23.00 10.29 -24.00
N GLU A 282 22.35 10.23 -22.82
CA GLU A 282 21.03 10.83 -22.62
C GLU A 282 21.05 12.35 -22.85
N LEU A 283 22.07 13.05 -22.34
CA LEU A 283 22.23 14.49 -22.53
C LEU A 283 22.36 14.90 -24.00
N LEU A 284 22.96 14.04 -24.84
CA LEU A 284 23.07 14.27 -26.28
C LEU A 284 21.73 14.07 -27.02
N LEU A 285 20.82 13.29 -26.45
CA LEU A 285 19.50 12.98 -27.03
C LEU A 285 18.40 13.96 -26.59
N MET A 286 18.61 14.69 -25.48
CA MET A 286 17.87 15.91 -25.13
C MET A 286 18.12 17.00 -26.17
#